data_AF-A0A7U4JAA2-F1
#
_entry.id   AF-A0A7U4JAA2-F1
#
_cell.length_a   1.000
_cell.length_b   1.000
_cell.length_c   1.000
_cell.angle_alpha   90.00
_cell.angle_beta   90.00
_cell.angle_gamma   90.00
#
_symmetry.space_group_name_H-M   'P 1'
#
loop_
_entity.id
_entity.type
_entity.pdbx_description
1 polymer ?
#
loop_
_entity_poly.entity_id
_entity_poly.type
_entity_poly.pdbx_seq_one_letter_code
_entity_poly.pdbx_strand_id
1 'polypeptide(L)'
;MRLARARNIVIGTIVFFLVIFWLLSDGTPAAKEETFPVAKEAPDPAKVAQAEQEAAEEKVKGFHCLSSWDGSNRDLIKQIKAKLGDPDSFSHTETTIAPVNDVGNHILRMDFRAANALGGKSIFTAWARIDHETCKADIISIKNPEGFSAE
;
A
#
# COMPACT_ATOMS: atom_id res chain seq x y z
N MET A 1 -16.23 16.84 -78.73
CA MET A 1 -14.75 16.88 -78.66
C MET A 1 -14.35 18.34 -78.46
N ARG A 2 -13.70 18.83 -77.41
CA ARG A 2 -12.82 18.30 -76.34
C ARG A 2 -13.05 19.22 -75.11
N LEU A 3 -13.55 18.78 -73.96
CA LEU A 3 -12.79 18.16 -72.86
C LEU A 3 -11.35 18.68 -72.71
N ALA A 4 -11.16 19.86 -72.11
CA ALA A 4 -9.94 20.22 -71.35
C ALA A 4 -10.05 21.66 -70.81
N ARG A 5 -10.65 21.85 -69.63
CA ARG A 5 -10.33 22.99 -68.72
C ARG A 5 -10.98 22.87 -67.32
N ALA A 6 -11.65 21.76 -67.03
CA ALA A 6 -12.27 21.47 -65.73
C ALA A 6 -11.32 20.86 -64.67
N ARG A 7 -9.99 20.87 -64.88
CA ARG A 7 -9.01 20.28 -63.94
C ARG A 7 -8.29 21.28 -63.02
N ASN A 8 -8.30 22.59 -63.32
CA ASN A 8 -7.57 23.59 -62.53
C ASN A 8 -8.41 24.31 -61.46
N ILE A 9 -9.74 24.30 -61.58
CA ILE A 9 -10.63 24.95 -60.60
C ILE A 9 -10.79 24.08 -59.34
N VAL A 10 -10.80 22.76 -59.49
CA VAL A 10 -10.98 21.82 -58.37
C VAL A 10 -9.75 21.71 -57.47
N ILE A 11 -8.54 21.81 -58.04
CA ILE A 11 -7.29 21.74 -57.25
C ILE A 11 -7.06 23.06 -56.49
N GLY A 12 -7.37 24.21 -57.12
CA GLY A 12 -7.23 25.53 -56.48
C GLY A 12 -8.15 25.73 -55.28
N THR A 13 -9.39 25.24 -55.34
CA THR A 13 -10.30 25.29 -54.19
C THR A 13 -9.90 24.33 -53.09
N ILE A 14 -9.45 23.11 -53.40
CA ILE A 14 -8.97 22.15 -52.39
C ILE A 14 -7.73 22.69 -51.65
N VAL A 15 -6.77 23.28 -52.36
CA VAL A 15 -5.58 23.89 -51.71
C VAL A 15 -5.96 25.14 -50.91
N PHE A 16 -6.89 25.96 -51.39
CA PHE A 16 -7.40 27.11 -50.65
C PHE A 16 -8.12 26.70 -49.35
N PHE A 17 -8.96 25.66 -49.40
CA PHE A 17 -9.61 25.13 -48.20
C PHE A 17 -8.63 24.44 -47.25
N LEU A 18 -7.58 23.77 -47.74
CA LEU A 18 -6.55 23.17 -46.88
C LEU A 18 -5.66 24.22 -46.21
N VAL A 19 -5.32 25.31 -46.90
CA VAL A 19 -4.57 26.45 -46.32
C VAL A 19 -5.42 27.24 -45.34
N ILE A 20 -6.72 27.42 -45.62
CA ILE A 20 -7.69 28.00 -44.67
C ILE A 20 -7.87 27.10 -43.46
N PHE A 21 -7.98 25.79 -43.62
CA PHE A 21 -8.09 24.85 -42.49
C PHE A 21 -6.82 24.85 -41.64
N TRP A 22 -5.63 24.97 -42.25
CA TRP A 22 -4.38 25.11 -41.51
C TRP A 22 -4.29 26.47 -40.78
N LEU A 23 -4.68 27.57 -41.43
CA LEU A 23 -4.73 28.92 -40.83
C LEU A 23 -5.82 29.11 -39.77
N LEU A 24 -6.90 28.32 -39.81
CA LEU A 24 -7.95 28.28 -38.77
C LEU A 24 -7.71 27.20 -37.71
N SER A 25 -6.71 26.33 -37.89
CA SER A 25 -6.38 25.27 -36.91
C SER A 25 -5.29 25.69 -35.93
N ASP A 26 -4.67 26.86 -36.09
CA ASP A 26 -3.80 27.47 -35.09
C ASP A 26 -4.62 28.33 -34.13
N GLY A 27 -4.96 27.76 -32.97
CA GLY A 27 -5.19 28.55 -31.77
C GLY A 27 -6.63 28.68 -31.31
N THR A 28 -7.27 27.56 -31.00
CA THR A 28 -8.01 27.50 -29.74
C THR A 28 -7.23 26.60 -28.80
N PRO A 29 -6.43 27.15 -27.85
CA PRO A 29 -6.13 26.37 -26.67
C PRO A 29 -7.48 25.98 -26.09
N ALA A 30 -7.79 24.69 -26.10
CA ALA A 30 -8.85 24.14 -25.29
C ALA A 30 -8.62 24.72 -23.90
N ALA A 31 -9.51 25.63 -23.50
CA ALA A 31 -9.56 26.09 -22.13
C ALA A 31 -9.62 24.81 -21.31
N LYS A 32 -8.51 24.53 -20.61
CA LYS A 32 -8.50 23.52 -19.57
C LYS A 32 -9.72 23.88 -18.73
N GLU A 33 -10.63 22.93 -18.57
CA GLU A 33 -11.49 22.94 -17.40
C GLU A 33 -10.52 22.90 -16.23
N GLU A 34 -10.11 24.08 -15.78
CA GLU A 34 -9.57 24.29 -14.47
C GLU A 34 -10.75 23.97 -13.58
N THR A 35 -10.84 22.70 -13.21
CA THR A 35 -11.56 22.28 -12.03
C THR A 35 -11.06 23.18 -10.93
N PHE A 36 -11.86 24.20 -10.63
CA PHE A 36 -11.66 25.04 -9.46
C PHE A 36 -11.35 24.08 -8.32
N PRO A 37 -10.27 24.28 -7.55
CA PRO A 37 -10.06 23.50 -6.36
C PRO A 37 -11.32 23.73 -5.51
N VAL A 38 -12.22 22.74 -5.50
CA VAL A 38 -13.30 22.64 -4.56
C VAL A 38 -12.59 22.85 -3.24
N ALA A 39 -12.85 24.01 -2.62
CA ALA A 39 -12.33 24.33 -1.31
C ALA A 39 -12.65 23.09 -0.49
N LYS A 40 -11.61 22.36 -0.05
CA LYS A 40 -11.78 21.18 0.78
C LYS A 40 -12.64 21.66 1.94
N GLU A 41 -13.90 21.25 1.91
CA GLU A 41 -14.84 21.58 2.95
C GLU A 41 -14.18 21.15 4.24
N ALA A 42 -13.97 22.10 5.16
CA ALA A 42 -13.29 21.81 6.40
C ALA A 42 -14.01 20.60 7.03
N PRO A 43 -13.27 19.54 7.41
CA PRO A 43 -13.90 18.32 7.86
C PRO A 43 -14.83 18.64 9.02
N ASP A 44 -16.07 18.17 8.91
CA ASP A 44 -17.09 18.31 9.94
C ASP A 44 -16.48 17.98 11.32
N PRO A 45 -16.47 18.91 12.29
CA PRO A 45 -15.82 18.70 13.58
C PRO A 45 -16.33 17.46 14.31
N ALA A 46 -17.57 17.03 14.06
CA ALA A 46 -18.11 15.79 14.62
C ALA A 46 -17.43 14.53 14.03
N LYS A 47 -17.09 14.55 12.73
CA LYS A 47 -16.37 13.45 12.07
C LYS A 47 -14.91 13.38 12.48
N VAL A 48 -14.28 14.54 12.72
CA VAL A 48 -12.91 14.62 13.24
C VAL A 48 -12.84 14.01 14.64
N ALA A 49 -13.77 14.38 15.54
CA ALA A 49 -13.82 13.84 16.89
C ALA A 49 -14.06 12.32 16.92
N GLN A 50 -14.90 11.78 16.03
CA GLN A 50 -15.12 10.33 15.92
C GLN A 50 -13.86 9.61 15.42
N ALA A 51 -13.20 10.11 14.38
CA ALA A 51 -11.97 9.52 13.87
C ALA A 51 -10.82 9.55 14.91
N GLU A 52 -10.75 10.59 15.73
CA GLU A 52 -9.78 10.69 16.83
C GLU A 52 -10.04 9.64 17.92
N GLN A 53 -11.32 9.39 18.26
CA GLN A 53 -11.70 8.35 19.21
C GLN A 53 -11.38 6.95 18.67
N GLU A 54 -11.75 6.67 17.42
CA GLU A 54 -11.43 5.40 16.76
C GLU A 54 -9.92 5.17 16.70
N ALA A 55 -9.13 6.19 16.33
CA ALA A 55 -7.67 6.09 16.30
C ALA A 55 -7.07 5.86 17.71
N ALA A 56 -7.66 6.44 18.76
CA ALA A 56 -7.23 6.18 20.12
C ALA A 56 -7.55 4.74 20.55
N GLU A 57 -8.72 4.22 20.19
CA GLU A 57 -9.08 2.83 20.46
C GLU A 57 -8.21 1.83 19.69
N GLU A 58 -7.91 2.11 18.43
CA GLU A 58 -7.01 1.28 17.61
C GLU A 58 -5.60 1.24 18.18
N LYS A 59 -5.12 2.37 18.72
CA LYS A 59 -3.85 2.42 19.44
C LYS A 59 -3.85 1.52 20.66
N VAL A 60 -4.91 1.57 21.48
CA VAL A 60 -5.03 0.69 22.66
C VAL A 60 -5.06 -0.79 22.27
N LYS A 61 -5.68 -1.13 21.13
CA LYS A 61 -5.69 -2.50 20.58
C LYS A 61 -4.34 -2.92 19.98
N GLY A 62 -3.46 -1.97 19.65
CA GLY A 62 -2.11 -2.21 19.12
C GLY A 62 -2.03 -2.30 17.59
N PHE A 63 -3.13 -2.07 16.87
CA PHE A 63 -3.17 -2.19 15.42
C PHE A 63 -2.29 -1.15 14.71
N HIS A 64 -1.99 -0.02 15.36
CA HIS A 64 -1.07 0.99 14.84
C HIS A 64 0.38 0.48 14.66
N CYS A 65 0.74 -0.60 15.35
CA CYS A 65 2.05 -1.25 15.22
C CYS A 65 2.10 -2.34 14.14
N LEU A 66 0.97 -2.58 13.45
CA LEU A 66 0.86 -3.57 12.39
C LEU A 66 0.77 -2.89 11.02
N SER A 67 1.26 -3.59 10.01
CA SER A 67 1.13 -3.22 8.60
C SER A 67 -0.35 -3.24 8.21
N SER A 68 -0.83 -2.16 7.61
CA SER A 68 -2.22 -2.06 7.13
C SER A 68 -2.54 -3.02 5.97
N TRP A 69 -1.52 -3.62 5.34
CA TRP A 69 -1.68 -4.49 4.18
C TRP A 69 -1.86 -5.96 4.56
N ASP A 70 -0.96 -6.48 5.39
CA ASP A 70 -0.88 -7.90 5.75
C ASP A 70 -0.99 -8.14 7.26
N GLY A 71 -1.11 -7.09 8.07
CA GLY A 71 -1.19 -7.21 9.54
C GLY A 71 0.15 -7.59 10.18
N SER A 72 1.27 -7.57 9.47
CA SER A 72 2.56 -7.96 10.00
C SER A 72 3.28 -6.84 10.76
N ASN A 73 4.17 -7.18 11.69
CA ASN A 73 5.10 -6.22 12.30
C ASN A 73 6.49 -6.35 11.63
N ARG A 74 6.98 -5.25 11.03
CA ARG A 74 8.21 -5.24 10.23
C ARG A 74 9.47 -5.56 11.05
N ASP A 75 9.53 -5.06 12.28
CA ASP A 75 10.68 -5.29 13.16
C ASP A 75 10.75 -6.75 13.59
N LEU A 76 9.61 -7.35 13.93
CA LEU A 76 9.50 -8.77 14.21
C LEU A 76 9.89 -9.64 13.01
N ILE A 77 9.42 -9.31 11.80
CA ILE A 77 9.83 -10.05 10.58
C ILE A 77 11.34 -10.03 10.42
N LYS A 78 11.97 -8.86 10.61
CA LYS A 78 13.42 -8.71 10.49
C LYS A 78 14.16 -9.62 11.48
N GLN A 79 13.69 -9.67 12.73
CA GLN A 79 14.28 -10.52 13.76
C GLN A 79 14.06 -12.01 13.50
N ILE A 80 12.87 -12.41 13.03
CA ILE A 80 12.58 -13.80 12.65
C ILE A 80 13.49 -14.23 11.51
N LYS A 81 13.56 -13.44 10.43
CA LYS A 81 14.41 -13.73 9.27
C LYS A 81 15.88 -13.88 9.65
N ALA A 82 16.38 -13.07 10.59
CA ALA A 82 17.75 -13.17 11.09
C ALA A 82 18.05 -14.47 11.87
N LYS A 83 17.01 -15.16 12.37
CA LYS A 83 17.12 -16.43 13.10
C LYS A 83 16.88 -17.65 12.21
N LEU A 84 16.38 -17.47 10.98
CA LEU A 84 16.14 -18.56 10.04
C LEU A 84 17.43 -18.95 9.32
N GLY A 85 17.60 -20.24 9.06
CA GLY A 85 18.69 -20.73 8.20
C GLY A 85 18.56 -20.27 6.75
N ASP A 86 17.33 -20.12 6.26
CA ASP A 86 16.99 -19.53 4.96
C ASP A 86 15.98 -18.38 5.16
N PRO A 87 16.44 -17.11 5.18
CA PRO A 87 15.58 -15.93 5.34
C PRO A 87 14.54 -15.74 4.23
N ASP A 88 14.81 -16.24 3.01
CA ASP A 88 13.94 -16.07 1.85
C ASP A 88 12.77 -17.07 1.87
N SER A 89 12.90 -18.13 2.66
CA SER A 89 11.81 -19.09 2.89
C SER A 89 10.65 -18.52 3.72
N PHE A 90 10.83 -17.37 4.38
CA PHE A 90 9.84 -16.75 5.25
C PHE A 90 8.58 -16.31 4.49
N SER A 91 7.43 -16.70 5.00
CA SER A 91 6.12 -16.29 4.51
C SER A 91 5.19 -16.02 5.69
N HIS A 92 4.76 -14.77 5.83
CA HIS A 92 3.77 -14.37 6.82
C HIS A 92 2.43 -15.08 6.55
N THR A 93 1.73 -15.50 7.62
CA THR A 93 0.41 -16.14 7.53
C THR A 93 -0.63 -15.36 8.32
N GLU A 94 -0.39 -15.13 9.62
CA GLU A 94 -1.33 -14.43 10.48
C GLU A 94 -0.59 -13.72 11.61
N THR A 95 -1.18 -12.65 12.12
CA THR A 95 -0.70 -11.96 13.31
C THR A 95 -1.88 -11.57 14.18
N THR A 96 -1.80 -11.94 15.46
CA THR A 96 -2.75 -11.56 16.49
C THR A 96 -2.02 -10.71 17.53
N ILE A 97 -2.61 -9.57 17.89
CA ILE A 97 -2.06 -8.65 18.89
C ILE A 97 -3.06 -8.49 20.04
N ALA A 98 -2.54 -8.51 21.27
CA ALA A 98 -3.31 -8.22 22.47
C ALA A 98 -3.32 -6.70 22.75
N PRO A 99 -4.37 -6.18 23.40
CA PRO A 99 -4.40 -4.81 23.89
C PRO A 99 -3.19 -4.49 24.78
N VAL A 100 -2.89 -3.19 24.90
CA VAL A 100 -1.79 -2.72 25.76
C VAL A 100 -1.99 -3.19 27.20
N ASN A 101 -0.92 -3.70 27.81
CA ASN A 101 -0.91 -4.08 29.22
C ASN A 101 -0.54 -2.90 30.12
N ASP A 102 -0.61 -3.11 31.44
CA ASP A 102 -0.29 -2.07 32.46
C ASP A 102 1.16 -1.55 32.38
N VAL A 103 2.04 -2.26 31.67
CA VAL A 103 3.46 -1.93 31.50
C VAL A 103 3.72 -1.27 30.13
N GLY A 104 2.69 -0.87 29.40
CA GLY A 104 2.82 -0.17 28.11
C GLY A 104 3.28 -1.07 26.96
N ASN A 105 3.04 -2.38 27.03
CA ASN A 105 3.42 -3.33 25.99
C ASN A 105 2.23 -4.11 25.45
N HIS A 106 2.31 -4.49 24.18
CA HIS A 106 1.44 -5.46 23.54
C HIS A 106 2.11 -6.83 23.50
N ILE A 107 1.30 -7.89 23.59
CA ILE A 107 1.75 -9.25 23.30
C ILE A 107 1.28 -9.62 21.90
N LEU A 108 2.20 -10.06 21.05
CA LEU A 108 1.94 -10.41 19.67
C LEU A 108 2.26 -11.89 19.44
N ARG A 109 1.35 -12.58 18.75
CA ARG A 109 1.54 -13.92 18.19
C ARG A 109 1.56 -13.81 16.67
N MET A 110 2.63 -14.28 16.03
CA MET A 110 2.77 -14.32 14.57
C MET A 110 2.95 -15.76 14.12
N ASP A 111 2.06 -16.23 13.28
CA ASP A 111 2.20 -17.50 12.60
C ASP A 111 2.80 -17.25 11.20
N PHE A 112 3.85 -18.00 10.87
CA PHE A 112 4.56 -17.85 9.60
C PHE A 112 5.03 -19.21 9.09
N ARG A 113 5.29 -19.32 7.79
CA ARG A 113 5.91 -20.49 7.17
C ARG A 113 7.37 -20.20 6.89
N ALA A 114 8.23 -21.19 7.10
CA ALA A 114 9.65 -21.12 6.74
C ALA A 114 10.19 -22.53 6.43
N ALA A 115 11.35 -22.58 5.78
CA ALA A 115 12.10 -23.81 5.60
C ALA A 115 12.64 -24.30 6.95
N ASN A 116 12.43 -25.58 7.24
CA ASN A 116 12.98 -26.26 8.41
C ASN A 116 14.35 -26.86 8.08
N ALA A 117 15.03 -27.40 9.10
CA ALA A 117 16.36 -28.02 8.95
C ALA A 117 16.38 -29.26 8.03
N LEU A 118 15.23 -29.86 7.74
CA LEU A 118 15.09 -31.01 6.84
C LEU A 118 14.75 -30.59 5.39
N GLY A 119 14.70 -29.29 5.09
CA GLY A 119 14.39 -28.75 3.77
C GLY A 119 12.90 -28.71 3.42
N GLY A 120 12.01 -29.04 4.36
CA GLY A 120 10.56 -28.91 4.22
C GLY A 120 10.05 -27.53 4.66
N LYS A 121 8.86 -27.12 4.21
CA LYS A 121 8.18 -25.92 4.73
C LYS A 121 7.30 -26.29 5.91
N SER A 122 7.57 -25.70 7.08
CA SER A 122 6.78 -25.86 8.30
C SER A 122 6.15 -24.53 8.71
N ILE A 123 5.04 -24.59 9.44
CA ILE A 123 4.44 -23.43 10.10
C ILE A 123 5.13 -23.24 11.45
N PHE A 124 5.47 -22.03 11.83
CA PHE A 124 6.07 -21.65 13.10
C PHE A 124 5.22 -20.57 13.76
N THR A 125 5.27 -20.52 15.08
CA THR A 125 4.61 -19.47 15.87
C THR A 125 5.66 -18.70 16.64
N ALA A 126 5.78 -17.40 16.35
CA ALA A 126 6.58 -16.46 17.13
C ALA A 126 5.70 -15.71 18.14
N TRP A 127 6.17 -15.63 19.38
CA TRP A 127 5.62 -14.77 20.40
C TRP A 127 6.59 -13.61 20.63
N ALA A 128 6.09 -12.39 20.64
CA ALA A 128 6.88 -11.19 20.87
C ALA A 128 6.17 -10.20 21.79
N ARG A 129 6.97 -9.39 22.49
CA ARG A 129 6.52 -8.19 23.16
C ARG A 129 6.68 -7.01 22.20
N ILE A 130 5.73 -6.09 22.16
CA ILE A 130 5.85 -4.87 21.38
C ILE A 130 5.64 -3.67 22.28
N ASP A 131 6.53 -2.69 22.18
CA ASP A 131 6.38 -1.41 22.85
C ASP A 131 5.27 -0.57 22.21
N HIS A 132 4.35 -0.04 23.02
CA HIS A 132 3.17 0.68 22.55
C HIS A 132 3.51 1.94 21.72
N GLU A 133 4.60 2.63 22.05
CA GLU A 133 4.92 3.92 21.42
C GLU A 133 5.84 3.75 20.20
N THR A 134 6.85 2.89 20.34
CA THR A 134 7.90 2.72 19.33
C THR A 134 7.63 1.58 18.36
N CYS A 135 6.66 0.71 18.66
CA CYS A 135 6.31 -0.47 17.87
C CYS A 135 7.47 -1.44 17.60
N LYS A 136 8.55 -1.33 18.39
CA LYS A 136 9.68 -2.26 18.38
C LYS A 136 9.25 -3.59 18.97
N ALA A 137 9.72 -4.68 18.37
CA ALA A 137 9.42 -6.01 18.84
C ALA A 137 10.58 -6.57 19.65
N ASP A 138 10.29 -7.39 20.65
CA ASP A 138 11.25 -8.24 21.35
C ASP A 138 10.73 -9.67 21.31
N ILE A 139 11.43 -10.56 20.61
CA ILE A 139 11.03 -11.97 20.51
C ILE A 139 11.14 -12.64 21.88
N ILE A 140 10.03 -13.20 22.34
CA ILE A 140 9.94 -14.02 23.56
C ILE A 140 10.28 -15.47 23.23
N SER A 141 9.66 -16.02 22.18
CA SER A 141 9.92 -17.40 21.76
C SER A 141 9.51 -17.63 20.30
N ILE A 142 10.16 -18.59 19.65
CA ILE A 142 9.72 -19.14 18.36
C ILE A 142 9.52 -20.64 18.56
N LYS A 143 8.32 -21.14 18.28
CA LYS A 143 7.97 -22.55 18.44
C LYS A 143 7.63 -23.17 17.08
N ASN A 144 8.13 -24.38 16.86
CA ASN A 144 7.69 -25.27 15.81
C ASN A 144 6.59 -26.20 16.38
N PRO A 145 5.48 -26.48 15.67
CA PRO A 145 4.51 -27.53 16.03
C PRO A 145 5.16 -28.90 16.24
N GLU A 146 6.33 -29.17 15.65
CA GLU A 146 7.07 -30.42 15.88
C GLU A 146 7.94 -30.42 17.16
N GLY A 147 7.81 -29.41 18.02
CA GLY A 147 8.41 -29.39 19.36
C GLY A 147 9.92 -29.10 19.43
N PHE A 148 10.59 -28.92 18.30
CA PHE A 148 12.01 -28.53 18.27
C PHE A 148 12.13 -27.01 18.41
N SER A 149 12.63 -26.54 19.56
CA SER A 149 12.97 -25.14 19.79
C SER A 149 14.36 -24.89 19.18
N ALA A 150 14.46 -23.91 18.28
CA ALA A 150 15.77 -23.41 17.83
C ALA A 150 16.25 -22.40 18.87
N GLU A 151 17.10 -22.86 19.80
CA GLU A 151 17.87 -22.00 20.71
C GLU A 151 19.09 -21.41 19.99
#